data_AF-A0A1H5KMM0-F1
#
_entry.id   AF-A0A1H5KMM0-F1
#
_cell.length_a   1.000
_cell.length_b   1.000
_cell.length_c   1.000
_cell.angle_alpha   90.00
_cell.angle_beta   90.00
_cell.angle_gamma   90.00
#
_symmetry.space_group_name_H-M   'P 1'
#
loop_
_entity.id
_entity.type
_entity.pdbx_description
1 polymer ?
#
loop_
_entity_poly.entity_id
_entity_poly.type
_entity_poly.pdbx_seq_one_letter_code
_entity_poly.pdbx_strand_id
1 'polypeptide(L)'
;MSETDNDEERIQIAERLRTAREYMGLSQAQIAQLVGLPRTAITGIETGTRKVEATELKRLSGIYRRSAEYLLTGCEPAYSGPEQFAFLARAVNGLTQKDVDEVARFADFLRASKAS
;
A
#
# COMPACT_ATOMS: atom_id res chain seq x y z
N MET A 1 -4.76 -0.16 28.17
CA MET A 1 -4.36 -1.12 27.12
C MET A 1 -3.68 -2.27 27.83
N SER A 2 -4.28 -3.45 27.76
CA SER A 2 -3.70 -4.70 28.27
C SER A 2 -2.60 -5.19 27.32
N GLU A 3 -1.72 -6.09 27.77
CA GLU A 3 -0.75 -6.74 26.87
C GLU A 3 -1.46 -7.53 25.75
N THR A 4 -2.62 -8.10 26.04
CA THR A 4 -3.48 -8.81 25.08
C THR A 4 -3.98 -7.89 23.96
N ASP A 5 -4.37 -6.65 24.29
CA ASP A 5 -4.86 -5.68 23.29
C ASP A 5 -3.77 -5.35 22.25
N ASN A 6 -2.52 -5.21 22.73
CA ASN A 6 -1.37 -4.91 21.86
C ASN A 6 -0.99 -6.10 20.96
N ASP A 7 -1.24 -7.32 21.41
CA ASP A 7 -1.00 -8.53 20.64
C ASP A 7 -2.04 -8.69 19.52
N GLU A 8 -3.32 -8.45 19.82
CA GLU A 8 -4.38 -8.44 18.83
C GLU A 8 -4.15 -7.37 17.76
N GLU A 9 -3.79 -6.14 18.14
CA GLU A 9 -3.48 -5.07 17.20
C GLU A 9 -2.30 -5.45 16.28
N ARG A 10 -1.25 -6.06 16.84
CA ARG A 10 -0.09 -6.51 16.05
C ARG A 10 -0.48 -7.59 15.03
N ILE A 11 -1.35 -8.53 15.40
CA ILE A 11 -1.84 -9.57 14.49
C ILE A 11 -2.66 -8.94 13.35
N GLN A 12 -3.48 -7.94 13.64
CA GLN A 12 -4.24 -7.24 12.60
C GLN A 12 -3.33 -6.48 11.62
N ILE A 13 -2.26 -5.85 12.11
CA ILE A 13 -1.25 -5.20 11.25
C ILE A 13 -0.55 -6.24 10.39
N ALA A 14 -0.16 -7.37 10.97
CA ALA A 14 0.48 -8.47 10.27
C ALA A 14 -0.36 -8.98 9.09
N GLU A 15 -1.66 -9.22 9.32
CA GLU A 15 -2.60 -9.67 8.29
C GLU A 15 -2.82 -8.62 7.19
N ARG A 16 -2.88 -7.33 7.54
CA ARG A 16 -2.95 -6.25 6.53
C ARG A 16 -1.71 -6.21 5.65
N LEU A 17 -0.52 -6.33 6.23
CA LEU A 17 0.74 -6.37 5.48
C LEU A 17 0.81 -7.59 4.55
N ARG A 18 0.36 -8.75 5.02
CA ARG A 18 0.26 -9.98 4.23
C ARG A 18 -0.72 -9.82 3.06
N THR A 19 -1.91 -9.32 3.34
CA THR A 19 -2.97 -9.13 2.34
C THR A 19 -2.52 -8.15 1.26
N ALA A 20 -1.85 -7.06 1.64
CA ALA A 20 -1.31 -6.09 0.70
C ALA A 20 -0.21 -6.71 -0.19
N ARG A 21 0.66 -7.57 0.37
CA ARG A 21 1.64 -8.33 -0.42
C ARG A 21 0.96 -9.22 -1.46
N GLU A 22 -0.02 -9.99 -1.02
CA GLU A 22 -0.75 -10.96 -1.86
C GLU A 22 -1.53 -10.26 -2.97
N TYR A 23 -2.13 -9.10 -2.67
CA TYR A 23 -2.80 -8.25 -3.65
C TYR A 23 -1.84 -7.78 -4.76
N MET A 24 -0.58 -7.50 -4.42
CA MET A 24 0.45 -7.16 -5.40
C MET A 24 1.01 -8.38 -6.17
N GLY A 25 0.52 -9.59 -5.89
CA GLY A 25 0.99 -10.83 -6.51
C GLY A 25 2.42 -11.21 -6.12
N LEU A 26 2.93 -10.69 -5.00
CA LEU A 26 4.32 -10.90 -4.57
C LEU A 26 4.43 -12.08 -3.60
N SER A 27 5.45 -12.91 -3.80
CA SER A 27 5.88 -13.89 -2.80
C SER A 27 6.64 -13.22 -1.65
N GLN A 28 6.71 -13.89 -0.50
CA GLN A 28 7.53 -13.44 0.64
C GLN A 28 9.01 -13.27 0.27
N ALA A 29 9.54 -14.09 -0.64
CA ALA A 29 10.92 -13.98 -1.12
C ALA A 29 11.14 -12.72 -1.96
N GLN A 30 10.20 -12.39 -2.85
CA GLN A 30 10.29 -11.19 -3.69
C GLN A 30 10.22 -9.92 -2.85
N ILE A 31 9.27 -9.81 -1.90
CA ILE A 31 9.20 -8.61 -1.05
C ILE A 31 10.42 -8.49 -0.14
N ALA A 32 10.95 -9.61 0.37
CA ALA A 32 12.16 -9.63 1.17
C ALA A 32 13.34 -8.99 0.42
N GLN A 33 13.52 -9.35 -0.87
CA GLN A 33 14.53 -8.74 -1.73
C GLN A 33 14.29 -7.24 -1.95
N LEU A 34 13.04 -6.83 -2.23
CA LEU A 34 12.69 -5.43 -2.48
C LEU A 34 12.91 -4.52 -1.27
N VAL A 35 12.64 -5.03 -0.06
CA VAL A 35 12.78 -4.27 1.20
C VAL A 35 14.20 -4.37 1.77
N GLY A 36 14.99 -5.35 1.33
CA GLY A 36 16.34 -5.62 1.83
C GLY A 36 16.34 -6.36 3.17
N LEU A 37 15.41 -7.30 3.35
CA LEU A 37 15.24 -8.10 4.57
C LEU A 37 15.43 -9.59 4.28
N PRO A 38 15.78 -10.41 5.28
CA PRO A 38 15.70 -11.86 5.13
C PRO A 38 14.23 -12.30 5.01
N ARG A 39 13.96 -13.35 4.24
CA ARG A 39 12.59 -13.89 4.07
C ARG A 39 11.92 -14.22 5.41
N THR A 40 12.68 -14.72 6.38
CA THR A 40 12.18 -15.04 7.73
C THR A 40 11.68 -13.81 8.48
N ALA A 41 12.23 -12.63 8.24
CA ALA A 41 11.73 -11.39 8.82
C ALA A 41 10.35 -11.04 8.24
N ILE A 42 10.14 -11.22 6.94
CA ILE A 42 8.83 -11.04 6.31
C ILE A 42 7.82 -12.04 6.88
N THR A 43 8.19 -13.32 6.98
CA THR A 43 7.32 -14.33 7.60
C THR A 43 6.94 -13.93 9.03
N GLY A 44 7.91 -13.52 9.87
CA GLY A 44 7.63 -13.11 11.25
C GLY A 44 6.76 -11.86 11.36
N ILE A 45 6.93 -10.90 10.45
CA ILE A 45 6.05 -9.73 10.35
C ILE A 45 4.63 -10.18 10.01
N GLU A 46 4.46 -11.01 8.98
CA GLU A 46 3.15 -11.45 8.48
C GLU A 46 2.43 -12.41 9.43
N THR A 47 3.13 -13.06 10.36
CA THR A 47 2.52 -13.87 11.43
C THR A 47 2.40 -13.12 12.75
N GLY A 48 2.82 -11.86 12.82
CA GLY A 48 2.78 -11.06 14.05
C GLY A 48 3.75 -11.51 15.15
N THR A 49 4.68 -12.44 14.86
CA THR A 49 5.71 -12.87 15.83
C THR A 49 6.88 -11.89 15.90
N ARG A 50 7.01 -11.02 14.90
CA ARG A 50 7.99 -9.93 14.84
C ARG A 50 7.26 -8.62 14.55
N LYS A 51 7.66 -7.55 15.24
CA LYS A 51 7.18 -6.20 14.96
C LYS A 51 7.77 -5.70 13.62
N VAL A 52 6.99 -4.92 12.89
CA VAL A 52 7.48 -4.17 11.72
C VAL A 52 8.10 -2.87 12.20
N GLU A 53 9.32 -2.58 11.76
CA GLU A 53 9.98 -1.32 12.09
C GLU A 53 9.45 -0.17 11.23
N ALA A 54 9.49 1.06 11.74
CA ALA A 54 8.94 2.22 11.02
C ALA A 54 9.57 2.42 9.63
N THR A 55 10.89 2.15 9.50
CA THR A 55 11.59 2.26 8.21
C THR A 55 11.20 1.15 7.23
N GLU A 56 10.89 -0.05 7.73
CA GLU A 56 10.38 -1.17 6.94
C GLU A 56 8.97 -0.87 6.46
N LEU A 57 8.11 -0.39 7.36
CA LEU A 57 6.74 0.02 7.06
C LEU A 57 6.69 1.09 5.97
N LYS A 58 7.57 2.09 6.02
CA LYS A 58 7.66 3.13 4.98
C LYS A 58 8.04 2.57 3.60
N ARG A 59 8.89 1.55 3.54
CA ARG A 59 9.26 0.90 2.27
C ARG A 59 8.11 0.04 1.76
N LEU A 60 7.52 -0.75 2.65
CA LEU A 60 6.36 -1.61 2.36
C LEU A 60 5.17 -0.78 1.86
N SER A 61 4.88 0.36 2.48
CA SER A 61 3.80 1.27 2.06
C SER A 61 3.98 1.74 0.61
N GLY A 62 5.21 2.09 0.22
CA GLY A 62 5.53 2.48 -1.15
C GLY A 62 5.35 1.33 -2.16
N ILE A 63 5.81 0.14 -1.81
CA ILE A 63 5.72 -1.05 -2.69
C ILE A 63 4.27 -1.50 -2.85
N TYR A 64 3.52 -1.53 -1.74
CA TYR A 64 2.12 -1.95 -1.72
C TYR A 64 1.14 -0.88 -2.22
N ARG A 65 1.63 0.34 -2.49
CA ARG A 65 0.81 1.50 -2.88
C ARG A 65 -0.34 1.74 -1.90
N ARG A 66 -0.06 1.59 -0.62
CA ARG A 66 -0.97 1.87 0.50
C ARG A 66 -0.31 2.86 1.43
N SER A 67 -1.12 3.67 2.10
CA SER A 67 -0.61 4.54 3.17
C SER A 67 -0.11 3.72 4.36
N ALA A 68 0.88 4.23 5.10
CA ALA A 68 1.31 3.62 6.35
C ALA A 68 0.16 3.61 7.38
N GLU A 69 -0.70 4.62 7.36
CA GLU A 69 -1.90 4.70 8.19
C GLU A 69 -2.86 3.54 7.91
N TYR A 70 -3.15 3.24 6.63
CA TYR A 70 -3.96 2.08 6.27
C TYR A 70 -3.34 0.78 6.76
N LEU A 71 -2.03 0.60 6.58
CA LEU A 71 -1.35 -0.62 7.02
C LEU A 71 -1.40 -0.77 8.55
N LEU A 72 -1.34 0.34 9.30
CA LEU A 72 -1.38 0.33 10.76
C LEU A 72 -2.79 0.21 11.32
N THR A 73 -3.79 0.85 10.73
CA THR A 73 -5.12 1.05 11.34
C THR A 73 -6.26 0.38 10.55
N GLY A 74 -6.02 0.04 9.28
CA GLY A 74 -7.07 -0.37 8.35
C GLY A 74 -7.91 0.79 7.78
N CYS A 75 -7.70 2.02 8.26
CA CYS A 75 -8.34 3.21 7.73
C CYS A 75 -7.52 3.78 6.58
N GLU A 76 -8.11 3.90 5.40
CA GLU A 76 -7.49 4.68 4.33
C GLU A 76 -7.59 6.18 4.69
N PRO A 77 -6.51 6.96 4.62
CA PRO A 77 -6.57 8.38 4.88
C PRO A 77 -7.60 9.02 3.96
N ALA A 78 -8.33 9.99 4.49
CA ALA A 78 -9.21 10.81 3.68
C ALA A 78 -8.40 11.36 2.50
N TYR A 79 -8.92 11.15 1.28
CA TYR A 79 -8.28 11.59 0.05
C TYR A 79 -7.86 13.06 0.19
N SER A 80 -6.55 13.28 0.23
CA SER A 80 -5.92 14.60 0.45
C SER A 80 -5.17 15.06 -0.79
N GLY A 81 -5.56 14.54 -1.96
CA GLY A 81 -5.15 15.14 -3.22
C GLY A 81 -5.97 16.39 -3.52
N PRO A 82 -5.61 17.13 -4.59
CA PRO A 82 -6.32 18.34 -4.94
C PRO A 82 -7.82 18.08 -5.13
N GLU A 83 -8.71 18.97 -4.67
CA GLU A 83 -10.16 18.81 -4.79
C GLU A 83 -10.60 18.46 -6.22
N GLN A 84 -9.87 18.92 -7.25
CA GLN A 84 -10.12 18.57 -8.64
C GLN A 84 -10.08 17.06 -8.95
N PHE A 85 -9.45 16.22 -8.12
CA PHE A 85 -9.50 14.76 -8.29
C PHE A 85 -10.76 14.12 -7.73
N ALA A 86 -11.43 14.74 -6.75
CA ALA A 86 -12.75 14.28 -6.32
C ALA A 86 -13.78 14.43 -7.47
N PHE A 87 -13.60 15.46 -8.31
CA PHE A 87 -14.35 15.61 -9.56
C PHE A 87 -14.00 14.51 -10.58
N LEU A 88 -12.71 14.19 -10.75
CA LEU A 88 -12.28 13.07 -11.61
C LEU A 88 -12.86 11.74 -11.15
N ALA A 89 -12.87 11.44 -9.84
CA ALA A 89 -13.45 10.22 -9.29
C ALA A 89 -14.94 10.05 -9.64
N ARG A 90 -15.69 11.15 -9.75
CA ARG A 90 -17.09 11.14 -10.24
C ARG A 90 -17.15 10.98 -11.75
N ALA A 91 -16.30 11.68 -12.49
CA ALA A 91 -16.27 11.65 -13.95
C ALA A 91 -15.81 10.31 -14.54
N VAL A 92 -14.99 9.54 -13.80
CA VAL A 92 -14.55 8.21 -14.23
C VAL A 92 -15.50 7.08 -13.83
N ASN A 93 -16.58 7.39 -13.10
CA ASN A 93 -17.56 6.41 -12.69
C ASN A 93 -18.41 6.00 -13.91
N GLY A 94 -18.37 4.71 -14.28
CA GLY A 94 -18.99 4.19 -15.50
C GLY A 94 -18.07 4.15 -16.73
N LEU A 95 -16.80 4.53 -16.60
CA LEU A 95 -15.82 4.33 -17.65
C LEU A 95 -15.47 2.84 -17.81
N THR A 96 -15.18 2.46 -19.05
CA THR A 96 -14.66 1.13 -19.34
C THR A 96 -13.18 1.05 -18.98
N GLN A 97 -12.64 -0.17 -18.84
CA GLN A 97 -11.21 -0.37 -18.60
C GLN A 97 -10.34 0.35 -19.65
N LYS A 98 -10.79 0.36 -20.91
CA LYS A 98 -10.09 1.04 -22.00
C LYS A 98 -10.01 2.55 -21.78
N ASP A 99 -11.09 3.17 -21.29
CA ASP A 99 -11.12 4.61 -21.04
C ASP A 99 -10.22 4.98 -19.85
N VAL A 100 -10.16 4.13 -18.83
CA VAL A 100 -9.22 4.29 -17.71
C VAL A 100 -7.76 4.23 -18.20
N ASP A 101 -7.46 3.31 -19.13
CA ASP A 101 -6.12 3.19 -19.71
C ASP A 101 -5.73 4.41 -20.56
N GLU A 102 -6.69 5.06 -21.24
CA GLU A 102 -6.46 6.33 -21.96
C GLU A 102 -6.15 7.48 -21.00
N VAL A 103 -6.89 7.59 -19.89
CA VAL A 103 -6.64 8.60 -18.86
C VAL A 103 -5.24 8.43 -18.26
N ALA A 104 -4.81 7.19 -18.00
CA ALA A 104 -3.47 6.89 -17.52
C ALA A 104 -2.39 7.32 -18.53
N ARG A 105 -2.57 7.00 -19.82
CA ARG A 105 -1.65 7.43 -20.89
C ARG A 105 -1.55 8.95 -21.00
N PHE A 106 -2.66 9.66 -20.84
CA PHE A 106 -2.66 11.12 -20.85
C PHE A 106 -1.93 11.71 -19.64
N ALA A 107 -2.09 11.12 -18.44
CA ALA A 107 -1.34 11.52 -17.26
C ALA A 107 0.18 11.33 -17.43
N ASP A 108 0.60 10.21 -18.03
CA ASP A 108 2.01 9.96 -18.37
C ASP A 108 2.55 10.98 -19.39
N PHE A 109 1.76 11.32 -20.42
CA PHE A 109 2.10 12.37 -21.38
C PHE A 109 2.31 13.73 -20.69
N LEU A 110 1.38 14.15 -19.82
CA LEU A 110 1.50 15.40 -19.07
C LEU A 110 2.77 15.44 -18.21
N ARG A 111 3.12 14.30 -17.57
CA ARG A 111 4.35 14.18 -16.77
C ARG A 111 5.60 14.37 -17.63
N ALA A 112 5.63 13.79 -18.83
CA ALA A 112 6.75 13.93 -19.77
C ALA A 112 6.86 15.37 -20.31
N SER A 113 5.72 16.02 -20.59
CA SER A 113 5.69 17.39 -21.13
C SER A 113 6.14 18.47 -20.13
N LYS A 114 5.99 18.23 -18.81
CA LYS A 114 6.45 19.14 -17.75
C LYS A 114 7.95 19.05 -17.45
N ALA A 115 8.64 18.06 -18.01
CA ALA A 115 10.08 17.83 -17.79
C ALA A 115 10.95 18.39 -18.94
N SER A 116 10.34 19.06 -19.93
CA SER A 116 10.98 19.84 -21.01
C SER A 116 10.70 21.32 -20.81
#